data_AF-A0A820PDP4-F1
#
_entry.id   AF-A0A820PDP4-F1
#
_cell.length_a   1.000
_cell.length_b   1.000
_cell.length_c   1.000
_cell.angle_alpha   90.00
_cell.angle_beta   90.00
_cell.angle_gamma   90.00
#
_symmetry.space_group_name_H-M   'P 1'
#
loop_
_entity.id
_entity.type
_entity.pdbx_description
1 polymer ?
#
loop_
_entity_poly.entity_id
_entity_poly.type
_entity_poly.pdbx_seq_one_letter_code
_entity_poly.pdbx_strand_id
1 'polypeptide(L)' 'MVDFNKRLFWHFTFKDILAIISSVAIPIALAIYTSISSEQQKQQAEKKQQFDFEQSRELRQQLLYDGFLNSIYKLEKDG' A
#
# COMPACT_ATOMS: atom_id res chain seq x y z
N MET A 1 20.27 -54.19 15.94
CA MET A 1 19.48 -53.12 15.31
C MET A 1 20.28 -51.85 15.42
N VAL A 2 20.91 -51.41 14.32
CA VAL A 2 21.86 -50.28 14.33
C VAL A 2 21.12 -49.00 13.95
N ASP A 3 21.33 -47.97 14.76
CA ASP A 3 20.84 -46.58 14.67
C ASP A 3 20.95 -45.98 13.25
N PHE A 4 19.97 -46.24 12.38
CA PHE A 4 19.91 -45.66 11.03
C PHE A 4 19.61 -44.15 11.07
N ASN A 5 18.91 -43.67 12.10
CA ASN A 5 18.50 -42.26 12.21
C ASN A 5 19.67 -41.30 12.51
N LYS A 6 20.71 -41.76 13.21
CA LYS A 6 21.85 -40.88 13.56
C LYS A 6 22.83 -40.67 12.41
N ARG A 7 22.96 -41.64 11.48
CA ARG A 7 23.86 -41.50 10.32
C ARG A 7 23.33 -40.52 9.27
N LEU A 8 22.01 -40.42 9.10
CA LEU A 8 21.39 -39.50 8.14
C LEU A 8 21.61 -38.02 8.53
N PHE A 9 21.62 -37.72 9.84
CA PHE A 9 21.86 -36.37 10.36
C PHE A 9 23.27 -35.83 10.09
N TRP A 10 24.26 -36.72 9.91
CA TRP A 10 25.66 -36.34 9.68
C TRP A 10 26.08 -36.34 8.20
N HIS A 11 25.13 -36.51 7.27
CA HIS A 11 25.37 -36.46 5.81
C HIS A 11 24.71 -35.26 5.13
N PHE A 12 24.47 -34.18 5.88
CA PHE A 12 24.11 -32.90 5.27
C PHE A 12 25.34 -32.28 4.63
N THR A 13 25.34 -32.15 3.30
CA THR A 13 26.39 -31.37 2.64
C THR A 13 26.10 -29.88 2.79
N PHE A 14 27.13 -29.04 2.67
CA PHE A 14 26.98 -27.59 2.73
C PHE A 14 25.97 -27.06 1.69
N LYS A 15 25.85 -27.75 0.55
CA LYS A 15 24.87 -27.46 -0.50
C LYS A 15 23.42 -27.71 -0.02
N ASP A 16 23.18 -28.77 0.73
CA ASP A 16 21.85 -29.09 1.26
C ASP A 16 21.41 -28.07 2.31
N ILE A 17 22.34 -27.60 3.15
CA ILE A 17 22.07 -26.53 4.12
C ILE A 17 21.76 -25.22 3.41
N LEU A 18 22.52 -24.87 2.37
CA LEU A 18 22.26 -23.69 1.53
C LEU A 18 20.92 -23.76 0.80
N ALA A 19 20.56 -24.94 0.28
CA ALA A 19 19.27 -25.17 -0.38
C ALA A 19 18.11 -24.96 0.61
N ILE A 20 18.22 -25.47 1.83
CA ILE A 20 17.20 -25.26 2.86
C ILE A 20 17.09 -23.78 3.23
N ILE A 21 18.21 -23.13 3.52
CA ILE A 21 18.21 -21.70 3.90
C ILE A 21 17.62 -20.85 2.79
N SER A 22 18.00 -21.07 1.52
CA SER A 22 17.44 -20.34 0.38
C SER A 22 15.95 -20.61 0.17
N SER A 23 15.52 -21.86 0.33
CA SER A 23 14.10 -22.25 0.20
C SER A 23 13.20 -21.58 1.24
N VAL A 24 13.73 -21.26 2.43
CA VAL A 24 13.01 -20.61 3.52
C VAL A 24 13.17 -19.09 3.49
N ALA A 25 14.34 -18.59 3.09
CA ALA A 25 14.61 -17.16 3.01
C ALA A 25 13.75 -16.44 1.96
N ILE A 26 13.48 -17.08 0.81
CA ILE A 26 12.67 -16.48 -0.26
C ILE A 26 11.22 -16.23 0.19
N PRO A 27 10.47 -17.21 0.74
CA PRO A 27 9.13 -16.99 1.28
C PRO A 27 9.08 -15.95 2.40
N ILE A 28 10.06 -15.96 3.31
CA ILE A 28 10.12 -15.00 4.42
C ILE A 28 10.33 -13.57 3.89
N ALA A 29 11.27 -13.38 2.96
CA ALA A 29 11.53 -12.08 2.35
C ALA A 29 10.30 -11.57 1.59
N LEU A 30 9.60 -12.44 0.85
CA LEU A 30 8.35 -12.11 0.18
C LEU A 30 7.24 -11.73 1.18
N ALA A 31 7.08 -12.47 2.27
CA ALA A 31 6.09 -12.17 3.30
C ALA A 31 6.34 -10.80 3.95
N ILE A 32 7.59 -10.48 4.27
CA ILE A 32 7.97 -9.17 4.84
C ILE A 32 7.75 -8.05 3.81
N TYR A 33 8.15 -8.25 2.55
CA TYR A 33 7.95 -7.25 1.51
C TYR A 33 6.46 -6.99 1.26
N THR A 34 5.66 -8.04 1.16
CA THR A 34 4.21 -7.93 0.92
C THR A 34 3.49 -7.27 2.10
N SER A 35 3.87 -7.57 3.36
CA SER A 35 3.27 -6.89 4.51
C SER A 35 3.57 -5.39 4.52
N ILE A 36 4.85 -5.02 4.37
CA ILE A 36 5.28 -3.61 4.31
C ILE A 36 4.64 -2.89 3.12
N SER A 37 4.65 -3.51 1.94
CA SER A 37 4.07 -2.92 0.73
C SER A 37 2.57 -2.73 0.86
N SER A 38 1.86 -3.69 1.47
CA SER A 38 0.41 -3.57 1.69
C SER A 38 0.05 -2.43 2.64
N GLU A 39 0.88 -2.20 3.67
CA GLU A 39 0.68 -1.11 4.61
C GLU A 39 0.98 0.26 3.97
N GLN A 40 2.06 0.34 3.18
CA GLN A 40 2.37 1.55 2.40
C GLN A 40 1.29 1.86 1.36
N GLN A 41 0.75 0.85 0.68
CA GLN A 41 -0.34 1.02 -0.29
C GLN A 41 -1.61 1.54 0.38
N LYS A 42 -1.97 1.03 1.57
CA LYS A 42 -3.11 1.55 2.34
C LYS A 42 -2.92 3.02 2.70
N GLN A 43 -1.76 3.39 3.23
CA GLN A 43 -1.47 4.78 3.58
C GLN A 43 -1.47 5.70 2.35
N GLN A 44 -0.97 5.24 1.20
CA GLN A 44 -1.03 6.00 -0.05
C GLN A 44 -2.45 6.15 -0.58
N ALA A 45 -3.28 5.10 -0.49
CA ALA A 45 -4.68 5.15 -0.89
C ALA A 45 -5.48 6.13 -0.01
N GLU A 46 -5.28 6.10 1.30
CA GLU A 46 -5.91 7.04 2.23
C GLU A 46 -5.50 8.49 1.95
N LYS A 47 -4.20 8.75 1.74
CA LYS A 47 -3.70 10.08 1.37
C LYS A 47 -4.29 10.57 0.05
N LYS A 48 -4.36 9.70 -0.95
CA LYS A 48 -4.95 10.05 -2.25
C LYS A 48 -6.43 10.39 -2.12
N GLN A 49 -7.17 9.60 -1.35
CA GLN A 49 -8.59 9.84 -1.12
C GLN A 49 -8.84 11.15 -0.37
N GLN A 50 -8.00 11.49 0.61
CA GLN A 50 -8.06 12.78 1.31
C GLN A 50 -7.79 13.94 0.36
N PHE A 51 -6.75 13.83 -0.48
CA PHE A 51 -6.43 14.84 -1.48
C PHE A 51 -7.58 15.05 -2.48
N ASP A 52 -8.14 13.96 -3.03
CA ASP A 52 -9.27 14.02 -3.97
C ASP A 52 -10.50 14.66 -3.32
N PHE A 53 -10.73 14.40 -2.03
CA PHE A 53 -11.82 15.00 -1.26
C PHE A 53 -11.61 16.50 -1.00
N GLU A 54 -10.40 16.90 -0.62
CA GLU A 54 -10.05 18.31 -0.40
C GLU A 54 -10.19 19.12 -1.70
N GLN A 55 -9.65 18.61 -2.81
CA GLN A 55 -9.77 19.23 -4.12
C GLN A 55 -11.24 19.36 -4.56
N SER A 56 -12.04 18.31 -4.32
CA SER A 56 -13.48 18.35 -4.61
C SER A 56 -14.21 19.39 -3.76
N ARG A 57 -13.78 19.60 -2.51
CA ARG A 57 -14.37 20.59 -1.61
C ARG A 57 -14.04 22.02 -2.06
N GLU A 58 -12.80 22.28 -2.45
CA GLU A 58 -12.36 23.57 -2.99
C GLU A 58 -13.11 23.92 -4.28
N LEU A 59 -13.22 22.97 -5.23
CA LEU A 59 -13.99 23.15 -6.46
C LEU A 59 -15.46 23.49 -6.17
N ARG A 60 -16.07 22.80 -5.18
CA ARG A 60 -17.45 23.09 -4.78
C ARG A 60 -17.59 24.50 -4.20
N GLN A 61 -16.63 24.95 -3.40
CA GLN A 61 -16.65 26.30 -2.85
C GLN A 61 -16.52 27.37 -3.94
N GLN A 62 -15.64 27.16 -4.93
CA GLN A 62 -15.52 28.05 -6.08
C GLN A 62 -16.82 28.16 -6.87
N LEU A 63 -17.48 27.04 -7.17
CA LEU A 63 -18.76 27.03 -7.90
C LEU A 63 -19.87 27.78 -7.14
N LEU A 64 -19.94 27.64 -5.82
CA LEU A 64 -20.89 28.39 -5.00
C LEU A 64 -20.60 29.89 -5.02
N TYR A 65 -19.31 30.26 -4.95
CA TYR A 65 -18.88 31.65 -5.00
C TYR A 65 -19.17 32.29 -6.36
N ASP A 66 -18.85 31.60 -7.46
CA ASP A 66 -19.13 32.05 -8.82
C ASP A 66 -20.65 32.18 -9.07
N GLY A 67 -21.43 31.20 -8.58
CA GLY A 67 -22.89 31.25 -8.63
C GLY A 67 -23.45 32.45 -7.87
N PHE A 68 -22.93 32.71 -6.67
CA PHE A 68 -23.32 33.88 -5.87
C PHE A 68 -22.99 35.19 -6.59
N LEU A 69 -21.77 35.37 -7.09
CA LEU A 69 -21.35 36.58 -7.81
C LEU A 69 -22.21 36.82 -9.06
N ASN A 70 -22.48 35.76 -9.83
CA ASN A 70 -23.35 35.86 -11.00
C ASN A 70 -24.79 36.25 -10.63
N SER A 71 -25.28 35.78 -9.47
CA SER A 71 -26.59 36.14 -8.95
C SER A 71 -26.65 37.63 -8.57
N ILE A 72 -25.62 38.14 -7.88
CA ILE A 72 -25.51 39.57 -7.54
C ILE A 72 -25.44 40.43 -8.80
N TYR A 73 -24.60 40.04 -9.77
CA TYR A 73 -24.44 40.80 -11.01
C TYR A 73 -25.74 40.86 -11.82
N LYS A 74 -26.51 39.76 -11.87
CA LYS A 74 -27.84 39.76 -12.48
C LYS A 74 -28.82 40.66 -11.72
N LEU A 75 -28.77 40.62 -10.38
CA LEU A 75 -29.63 41.47 -9.55
C LEU A 75 -29.37 42.96 -9.80
N GLU A 76 -28.11 43.36 -9.97
CA GLU A 76 -27.72 44.75 -10.27
C GLU A 76 -28.08 45.17 -11.70
N LYS A 77 -28.14 44.21 -12.64
CA LYS A 77 -28.46 44.48 -14.03
C LYS A 77 -29.97 44.52 -14.31
N ASP A 78 -30.75 43.71 -13.59
CA ASP A 78 -32.19 43.55 -13.79
C ASP A 78 -33.04 44.37 -12.80
N GLY A 79 -32.44 44.92 -11.73
CA GLY A 79 -33.08 45.80 -10.73
C GLY A 79 -32.79 47.27 -10.98
#